data_AF-A0A1F4BUQ2-F1
#
_entry.id   AF-A0A1F4BUQ2-F1
#
_cell.length_a   1.000
_cell.length_b   1.000
_cell.length_c   1.000
_cell.angle_alpha   90.00
_cell.angle_beta   90.00
_cell.angle_gamma   90.00
#
_symmetry.space_group_name_H-M   'P 1'
#
loop_
_entity.id
_entity.type
_entity.pdbx_description
1 polymer ?
#
loop_
_entity_poly.entity_id
_entity_poly.type
_entity_poly.pdbx_seq_one_letter_code
_entity_poly.pdbx_strand_id
1 'polypeptide(L)' 'MIFTNPAGAPELACDECGCRWFDRLHDACYECGAPVSAAALSEYQRALEEFGKSCSNDRSRPSTE' A
#
# COMPACT_ATOMS: atom_id res chain seq x y z
N MET A 1 1.21 6.05 -6.17
CA MET A 1 2.44 5.99 -5.36
C MET A 1 2.31 4.94 -4.27
N ILE A 2 3.42 4.31 -3.84
CA ILE A 2 3.43 3.34 -2.73
C ILE A 2 4.24 3.95 -1.59
N PHE A 3 3.70 3.90 -0.37
CA PHE A 3 4.40 4.40 0.81
C PHE A 3 4.45 3.32 1.90
N THR A 4 5.44 3.43 2.77
CA THR A 4 5.61 2.49 3.87
C THR A 4 4.97 3.05 5.13
N ASN A 5 4.09 2.29 5.75
CA ASN A 5 3.48 2.67 7.01
C ASN A 5 4.48 2.53 8.17
N PRO A 6 4.19 3.06 9.37
CA PRO A 6 5.08 2.96 10.52
C PRO A 6 5.40 1.52 10.95
N ALA A 7 4.53 0.57 10.62
CA ALA A 7 4.74 -0.87 10.83
C ALA A 7 5.62 -1.51 9.72
N GLY A 8 6.07 -0.74 8.74
CA GLY A 8 6.89 -1.22 7.63
C GLY A 8 6.08 -1.80 6.46
N ALA A 9 4.75 -1.86 6.56
CA ALA A 9 3.90 -2.43 5.53
C ALA A 9 3.73 -1.44 4.35
N PRO A 10 3.83 -1.91 3.10
CA PRO A 10 3.52 -1.07 1.95
C PRO A 10 2.02 -0.77 1.90
N GLU A 11 1.68 0.44 1.53
CA GLU A 11 0.31 0.93 1.33
C GLU A 11 0.22 1.71 0.00
N LEU A 12 -0.93 1.58 -0.68
CA LEU A 12 -1.23 2.31 -1.91
C LEU A 12 -1.75 3.71 -1.59
N ALA A 13 -1.20 4.73 -2.26
CA ALA A 13 -1.78 6.07 -2.31
C ALA A 13 -1.96 6.54 -3.75
N CYS A 14 -2.98 7.37 -3.94
CA CYS A 14 -3.21 8.09 -5.18
C CYS A 14 -2.09 9.09 -5.45
N ASP A 15 -1.56 9.11 -6.68
CA ASP A 15 -0.52 10.07 -7.11
C ASP A 15 -1.03 11.51 -7.21
N GLU A 16 -2.33 11.70 -7.44
CA GLU A 16 -2.93 13.03 -7.62
C GLU A 16 -3.30 13.70 -6.29
N CYS A 17 -3.93 12.95 -5.38
CA CYS A 17 -4.47 13.51 -4.13
C CYS A 17 -3.70 13.06 -2.87
N GLY A 18 -2.78 12.09 -2.98
CA GLY A 18 -2.07 11.51 -1.84
C GLY A 18 -2.93 10.63 -0.92
N CYS A 19 -4.20 10.44 -1.28
CA CYS A 19 -5.18 9.70 -0.50
C CYS A 19 -4.81 8.22 -0.41
N ARG A 20 -4.92 7.66 0.79
CA ARG A 20 -4.56 6.25 1.10
C ARG A 20 -5.70 5.27 0.89
N TRP A 21 -6.84 5.76 0.42
CA TRP A 21 -8.07 4.99 0.27
C TRP A 21 -8.21 4.52 -1.18
N PHE A 22 -7.84 3.27 -1.38
CA PHE A 22 -7.88 2.61 -2.68
C PHE A 22 -9.13 1.74 -2.82
N ASP A 23 -9.92 1.99 -3.86
CA ASP A 23 -11.05 1.15 -4.25
C ASP A 23 -10.54 -0.03 -5.09
N ARG A 24 -10.63 -1.22 -4.51
CA ARG A 24 -10.19 -2.49 -5.13
C ARG A 24 -11.20 -3.03 -6.16
N LEU A 25 -12.41 -2.49 -6.21
CA LEU A 25 -13.42 -2.90 -7.18
C LEU A 25 -13.22 -2.19 -8.52
N HIS A 26 -12.80 -0.93 -8.48
CA HIS A 26 -12.65 -0.08 -9.66
C HIS A 26 -11.19 0.26 -10.00
N ASP A 27 -10.24 -0.24 -9.21
CA ASP A 27 -8.81 0.08 -9.32
C ASP A 27 -8.56 1.60 -9.37
N ALA A 28 -9.27 2.35 -8.51
CA ALA A 28 -9.25 3.81 -8.50
C ALA A 28 -9.14 4.38 -7.08
N CYS A 29 -8.72 5.63 -6.98
CA CYS A 29 -8.78 6.38 -5.73
C CYS A 29 -10.24 6.58 -5.31
N TYR A 30 -10.57 6.25 -4.06
CA TYR A 30 -11.93 6.41 -3.56
C TYR A 30 -12.34 7.89 -3.43
N GLU A 31 -11.38 8.79 -3.18
CA GLU A 31 -11.66 10.21 -2.94
C GLU A 31 -11.75 11.02 -4.24
N CYS A 32 -10.75 10.91 -5.11
CA CYS A 32 -10.70 11.71 -6.34
C CYS A 32 -11.13 10.94 -7.60
N GLY A 33 -11.34 9.62 -7.51
CA GLY A 33 -11.71 8.77 -8.65
C GLY A 33 -10.57 8.54 -9.66
N ALA A 34 -9.36 9.03 -9.40
CA ALA A 34 -8.24 8.85 -10.31
C ALA A 34 -7.91 7.35 -10.47
N PRO A 35 -7.79 6.84 -11.71
CA PRO A 35 -7.46 5.45 -11.94
C PRO A 35 -6.04 5.17 -11.48
N VAL A 36 -5.85 4.08 -10.74
CA VAL A 36 -4.53 3.60 -10.37
C VAL A 36 -3.99 2.77 -11.52
N SER A 37 -2.78 3.11 -11.96
CA SER A 37 -2.15 2.38 -13.05
C SER A 37 -1.87 0.92 -12.65
N ALA A 38 -2.02 0.01 -13.61
CA ALA A 38 -1.68 -1.40 -13.41
C ALA A 38 -0.22 -1.59 -12.96
N ALA A 39 0.69 -0.71 -13.39
CA ALA A 39 2.08 -0.71 -12.95
C ALA A 39 2.21 -0.47 -11.43
N ALA A 40 1.47 0.49 -10.89
CA ALA A 40 1.45 0.77 -9.45
C ALA A 40 0.84 -0.40 -8.65
N LEU A 41 -0.18 -1.07 -9.20
CA LEU A 41 -0.76 -2.26 -8.57
C LEU A 41 0.22 -3.43 -8.54
N SER A 42 0.92 -3.69 -9.64
CA SER A 42 1.95 -4.73 -9.70
C SER A 42 3.10 -4.45 -8.73
N GLU A 43 3.53 -3.19 -8.63
CA GLU A 43 4.60 -2.82 -7.70
C GLU A 43 4.15 -2.94 -6.23
N TYR A 44 2.89 -2.62 -5.94
CA TYR A 44 2.30 -2.82 -4.61
C TYR A 44 2.21 -4.30 -4.24
N GLN A 45 1.77 -5.15 -5.17
CA GLN A 45 1.74 -6.60 -4.97
C GLN A 45 3.14 -7.15 -4.67
N ARG A 46 4.15 -6.73 -5.45
CA ARG A 46 5.55 -7.13 -5.21
C ARG A 46 6.01 -6.71 -3.82
N ALA A 47 5.73 -5.47 -3.42
CA ALA A 47 6.08 -4.97 -2.10
C ALA A 47 5.36 -5.76 -0.97
N LEU A 48 4.10 -6.13 -1.15
CA LEU A 48 3.35 -6.96 -0.19
C LEU A 48 3.97 -8.35 -0.05
N GLU A 49 4.39 -8.97 -1.15
CA GLU A 49 5.07 -10.26 -1.11
C GLU A 49 6.41 -10.19 -0.38
N GLU A 50 7.19 -9.13 -0.63
CA GLU A 50 8.45 -8.86 0.07
C GLU A 50 8.22 -8.62 1.56
N PHE A 51 7.20 -7.82 1.91
CA PHE A 51 6.81 -7.59 3.30
C PHE A 51 6.33 -8.88 3.99
N GLY A 52 5.55 -9.72 3.32
CA GLY A 52 5.09 -11.02 3.85
C GLY A 52 6.26 -11.98 4.16
N LYS A 53 7.29 -11.98 3.31
CA LYS A 53 8.54 -12.72 3.56
C LYS A 53 9.28 -12.16 4.78
N SER A 54 9.35 -10.83 4.91
CA SER A 54 10.02 -10.15 6.04
C SER A 54 9.26 -10.27 7.37
N CYS A 55 7.94 -10.14 7.37
CA CYS A 55 7.08 -10.22 8.55
C CYS A 55 7.01 -11.62 9.17
N SER A 56 7.39 -12.66 8.42
CA SER A 56 7.59 -13.98 9.00
C SER A 56 8.67 -13.96 10.12
N ASN A 57 9.57 -12.96 10.08
CA ASN A 57 10.65 -12.75 11.04
C ASN A 57 10.40 -11.59 12.03
N ASP A 58 9.41 -10.72 11.78
CA ASP A 58 9.12 -9.48 12.54
C ASP A 58 7.68 -9.48 13.12
N ARG A 59 7.25 -10.58 13.74
CA ARG A 59 5.98 -10.59 14.53
C ARG A 59 6.14 -10.00 15.94
N SER A 60 7.25 -9.31 16.21
CA SER A 60 7.69 -8.95 17.55
C SER A 60 7.74 -7.45 17.83
N ARG A 61 7.39 -6.56 16.88
CA ARG A 61 7.53 -5.12 17.10
C ARG A 61 6.24 -4.51 17.68
N PRO A 62 6.19 -4.15 18.98
CA PRO A 62 5.00 -3.58 19.58
C PRO A 62 4.72 -2.18 19.01
N SER A 63 3.45 -1.91 18.71
CA SER A 63 2.92 -0.58 18.44
C SER A 63 3.31 0.34 19.59
N THR A 64 4.22 1.28 19.35
CA THR A 64 4.58 2.27 20.37
C THR A 64 3.50 3.37 20.35
N GLU A 65 2.94 3.60 21.54
CA GLU A 65 1.87 4.55 21.89
C GLU A 65 2.16 6.01 21.52
#